data_AF-A0ABD7IZ88-F1
#
_entry.id   AF-A0ABD7IZ88-F1
#
_cell.length_a   1.000
_cell.length_b   1.000
_cell.length_c   1.000
_cell.angle_alpha   90.00
_cell.angle_beta   90.00
_cell.angle_gamma   90.00
#
_symmetry.space_group_name_H-M   'P 1'
#
loop_
_entity.id
_entity.type
_entity.pdbx_description
1 polymer ?
#
loop_
_entity_poly.entity_id
_entity_poly.type
_entity_poly.pdbx_seq_one_letter_code
_entity_poly.pdbx_strand_id
1 'polypeptide(L)'
;MNGIMVLLVGTGYIGWVIYRNGRTYFRYKKNLKKYQTTHHLTDSDLEMYQRIMDELKKQIIYLNELTNKSRNLKKIEQVELGVASAKGIFKHLVKYPEAITHFSDFLYHKVPEILRASERFLSIKEDKLSTEEITLATNGILSTIRVLSESITDDYEKLVSEASEEISLSKKLVERKNG
;
A
#
# COMPACT_ATOMS: atom_id res chain seq x y z
N MET A 1 53.23 -23.45 2.92
CA MET A 1 52.53 -22.99 1.70
C MET A 1 51.02 -23.04 1.94
N ASN A 2 50.39 -22.00 2.49
CA ASN A 2 48.91 -21.97 2.70
C ASN A 2 48.32 -20.54 2.63
N GLY A 3 49.04 -19.57 2.05
CA GLY A 3 48.61 -18.16 2.00
C GLY A 3 48.00 -17.68 0.69
N ILE A 4 48.12 -18.45 -0.40
CA ILE A 4 47.75 -17.98 -1.76
C ILE A 4 46.38 -18.55 -2.22
N MET A 5 45.93 -19.67 -1.66
CA MET A 5 44.66 -20.32 -2.01
C MET A 5 43.40 -19.57 -1.50
N VAL A 6 43.52 -18.77 -0.44
CA VAL A 6 42.37 -18.07 0.18
C VAL A 6 41.93 -16.83 -0.62
N LEU A 7 42.84 -16.21 -1.39
CA LEU A 7 42.51 -15.01 -2.16
C LEU A 7 41.74 -15.31 -3.45
N LEU A 8 41.92 -16.48 -4.08
CA LEU A 8 41.25 -16.83 -5.35
C LEU A 8 39.78 -17.24 -5.16
N VAL A 9 39.39 -17.73 -3.98
CA VAL A 9 37.99 -18.07 -3.68
C VAL A 9 37.17 -16.80 -3.39
N GLY A 10 37.79 -15.78 -2.79
CA GLY A 10 37.16 -14.50 -2.50
C GLY A 10 36.84 -13.66 -3.74
N THR A 11 37.71 -13.64 -4.75
CA THR A 11 37.48 -12.89 -5.99
C THR A 11 36.38 -13.52 -6.86
N GLY A 12 36.26 -14.85 -6.87
CA GLY A 12 35.16 -15.55 -7.54
C GLY A 12 33.80 -15.27 -6.90
N TYR A 13 33.73 -15.19 -5.58
CA TYR A 13 32.49 -14.87 -4.86
C TYR A 13 32.07 -13.40 -5.03
N ILE A 14 33.02 -12.46 -4.95
CA ILE A 14 32.78 -11.04 -5.21
C ILE A 14 32.35 -10.83 -6.67
N GLY A 15 33.03 -11.51 -7.62
CA GLY A 15 32.63 -11.53 -9.02
C GLY A 15 31.24 -12.12 -9.24
N TRP A 16 30.86 -13.18 -8.52
CA TRP A 16 29.52 -13.78 -8.57
C TRP A 16 28.44 -12.88 -7.98
N VAL A 17 28.71 -12.18 -6.87
CA VAL A 17 27.79 -11.20 -6.27
C VAL A 17 27.61 -9.98 -7.17
N ILE A 18 28.70 -9.45 -7.75
CA ILE A 18 28.65 -8.32 -8.71
C ILE A 18 27.94 -8.74 -10.01
N TYR A 19 28.22 -9.94 -10.53
CA TYR A 19 27.58 -10.47 -11.73
C TYR A 19 26.08 -10.77 -11.52
N ARG A 20 25.73 -11.35 -10.36
CA ARG A 20 24.33 -11.59 -9.96
C ARG A 20 23.59 -10.26 -9.76
N ASN A 21 24.22 -9.27 -9.13
CA ASN A 21 23.64 -7.92 -8.98
C ASN A 21 23.53 -7.17 -10.31
N GLY A 22 24.45 -7.38 -11.24
CA GLY A 22 24.36 -6.83 -12.60
C GLY A 22 23.14 -7.37 -13.33
N ARG A 23 22.91 -8.69 -13.33
CA ARG A 23 21.73 -9.29 -13.97
C ARG A 23 20.41 -8.84 -13.34
N THR A 24 20.35 -8.67 -12.02
CA THR A 24 19.15 -8.14 -11.36
C THR A 24 18.92 -6.67 -11.67
N TYR A 25 19.97 -5.84 -11.71
CA TYR A 25 19.89 -4.44 -12.10
C TYR A 25 19.43 -4.25 -13.55
N PHE A 26 20.01 -5.01 -14.50
CA PHE A 26 19.57 -4.98 -15.90
C PHE A 26 18.11 -5.41 -16.05
N ARG A 27 17.69 -6.46 -15.32
CA ARG A 27 16.30 -6.93 -15.35
C ARG A 27 15.33 -5.93 -14.75
N TYR A 28 15.73 -5.27 -13.65
CA TYR A 28 14.99 -4.16 -13.05
C TYR A 28 14.84 -3.00 -14.05
N LYS A 29 15.94 -2.53 -14.64
CA LYS A 29 15.92 -1.42 -15.60
C LYS A 29 15.08 -1.73 -16.85
N LYS A 30 15.14 -2.98 -17.33
CA LYS A 30 14.29 -3.47 -18.44
C LYS A 30 12.81 -3.48 -18.06
N ASN A 31 12.47 -3.99 -16.88
CA ASN A 31 11.10 -4.04 -16.39
C ASN A 31 10.54 -2.64 -16.12
N LEU A 32 11.36 -1.73 -15.59
CA LEU A 32 11.01 -0.34 -15.35
C LEU A 32 10.71 0.38 -16.66
N LYS A 33 11.59 0.25 -17.66
CA LYS A 33 11.35 0.82 -19.00
C LYS A 33 10.10 0.25 -19.66
N LYS A 34 9.85 -1.06 -19.49
CA LYS A 34 8.61 -1.68 -19.96
C LYS A 34 7.39 -1.08 -19.27
N TYR A 35 7.43 -0.92 -17.95
CA TYR A 35 6.36 -0.32 -17.15
C TYR A 35 6.07 1.13 -17.59
N GLN A 36 7.11 1.97 -17.70
CA GLN A 36 6.98 3.34 -18.20
C GLN A 36 6.34 3.37 -19.59
N THR A 37 6.80 2.51 -20.50
CA THR A 37 6.27 2.46 -21.87
C THR A 37 4.81 1.99 -21.91
N THR A 38 4.45 0.98 -21.11
CA THR A 38 3.09 0.44 -21.04
C THR A 38 2.09 1.43 -20.47
N HIS A 39 2.51 2.28 -19.53
CA HIS A 39 1.65 3.26 -18.86
C HIS A 39 1.89 4.70 -19.33
N HIS A 40 2.65 4.89 -20.41
CA HIS A 40 2.97 6.21 -20.99
C HIS A 40 3.52 7.23 -19.98
N LEU A 41 4.30 6.76 -19.00
CA LEU A 41 4.86 7.62 -17.94
C LEU A 41 6.14 8.30 -18.43
N THR A 42 6.21 9.62 -18.23
CA THR A 42 7.49 10.34 -18.32
C THR A 42 8.41 9.95 -17.16
N ASP A 43 9.68 10.33 -17.22
CA ASP A 43 10.61 10.11 -16.10
C ASP A 43 10.14 10.86 -14.84
N SER A 44 9.60 12.08 -14.99
CA SER A 44 9.03 12.84 -13.88
C SER A 44 7.80 12.16 -13.27
N ASP A 45 6.90 11.63 -14.12
CA ASP A 45 5.71 10.91 -13.64
C ASP A 45 6.11 9.65 -12.87
N LEU A 46 7.12 8.93 -13.36
CA LEU A 46 7.64 7.74 -12.69
C LEU A 46 8.23 8.07 -11.32
N GLU A 47 9.05 9.12 -11.21
CA GLU A 47 9.65 9.54 -9.93
C GLU A 47 8.58 9.97 -8.91
N MET A 48 7.59 10.75 -9.35
CA MET A 48 6.46 11.15 -8.52
C MET A 48 5.67 9.91 -8.05
N TYR A 49 5.31 9.04 -8.99
CA TYR A 49 4.60 7.80 -8.73
C TYR A 49 5.33 6.93 -7.69
N GLN A 50 6.63 6.70 -7.88
CA GLN A 50 7.43 5.91 -6.96
C GLN A 50 7.42 6.49 -5.55
N ARG A 51 7.57 7.81 -5.43
CA ARG A 51 7.54 8.50 -4.14
C ARG A 51 6.20 8.34 -3.42
N ILE A 52 5.08 8.55 -4.13
CA ILE A 52 3.74 8.40 -3.59
C ILE A 52 3.52 6.96 -3.13
N MET A 53 3.88 5.98 -3.96
CA MET A 53 3.66 4.57 -3.66
C MET A 53 4.55 4.06 -2.52
N ASP A 54 5.80 4.51 -2.44
CA ASP A 54 6.69 4.16 -1.33
C ASP A 54 6.18 4.72 0.00
N GLU A 55 5.66 5.95 -0.01
CA GLU A 55 5.08 6.57 1.18
C GLU A 55 3.79 5.85 1.61
N LEU A 56 2.84 5.66 0.68
CA LEU A 56 1.61 4.94 0.94
C LEU A 56 1.88 3.53 1.50
N LYS A 57 2.86 2.82 0.93
CA LYS A 57 3.24 1.48 1.41
C LYS A 57 3.69 1.52 2.87
N LYS A 58 4.53 2.48 3.25
CA LYS A 58 4.99 2.63 4.64
C LYS A 58 3.82 2.93 5.57
N GLN A 59 2.93 3.82 5.17
CA GLN A 59 1.75 4.18 5.95
C GLN A 59 0.81 2.99 6.16
N ILE A 60 0.53 2.18 5.13
CA ILE A 60 -0.32 0.98 5.25
C ILE A 60 0.31 -0.07 6.17
N ILE A 61 1.63 -0.29 6.05
CA ILE A 61 2.35 -1.22 6.94
C ILE A 61 2.25 -0.73 8.39
N TYR A 62 2.50 0.56 8.61
CA TYR A 62 2.47 1.13 9.95
C TYR A 62 1.05 1.15 10.55
N LEU A 63 0.04 1.50 9.76
CA LEU A 63 -1.36 1.40 10.17
C LEU A 63 -1.72 -0.04 10.58
N ASN A 64 -1.28 -1.04 9.80
CA ASN A 64 -1.46 -2.45 10.15
C ASN A 64 -0.78 -2.80 11.49
N GLU A 65 0.41 -2.28 11.77
CA GLU A 65 1.09 -2.46 13.05
C GLU A 65 0.31 -1.82 14.21
N LEU A 66 -0.13 -0.56 14.06
CA LEU A 66 -0.93 0.15 15.07
C LEU A 66 -2.23 -0.59 15.37
N THR A 67 -2.96 -1.02 14.34
CA THR A 67 -4.17 -1.83 14.48
C THR A 67 -3.91 -3.07 15.32
N ASN A 68 -2.74 -3.69 15.17
CA ASN A 68 -2.39 -4.89 15.91
C ASN A 68 -1.97 -4.65 17.38
N LYS A 69 -1.72 -3.41 17.80
CA LYS A 69 -1.34 -3.05 19.18
C LYS A 69 -2.52 -2.98 20.16
N SER A 70 -3.77 -2.91 19.69
CA SER A 70 -4.94 -2.80 20.58
C SER A 70 -6.12 -3.67 20.15
N ARG A 71 -6.77 -4.31 21.11
CA ARG A 71 -8.01 -5.07 20.88
C ARG A 71 -9.13 -4.20 20.28
N ASN A 72 -9.21 -2.92 20.65
CA ASN A 72 -10.21 -2.00 20.10
C ASN A 72 -10.00 -1.79 18.60
N LEU A 73 -8.77 -1.51 18.18
CA LEU A 73 -8.43 -1.29 16.78
C LEU A 73 -8.58 -2.58 15.97
N LYS A 74 -8.14 -3.73 16.50
CA LYS A 74 -8.39 -5.04 15.87
C LYS A 74 -9.87 -5.31 15.62
N LYS A 75 -10.75 -4.94 16.57
CA LYS A 75 -12.20 -5.10 16.41
C LYS A 75 -12.76 -4.21 15.30
N ILE A 76 -12.28 -2.97 15.19
CA ILE A 76 -12.66 -2.09 14.07
C ILE A 76 -12.23 -2.72 12.75
N GLU A 77 -10.96 -3.15 12.63
CA GLU A 77 -10.47 -3.80 11.41
C GLU A 77 -11.25 -5.07 11.05
N GLN A 78 -11.66 -5.87 12.04
CA GLN A 78 -12.46 -7.09 11.80
C GLN A 78 -13.84 -6.82 11.20
N VAL A 79 -14.40 -5.63 11.45
CA VAL A 79 -15.73 -5.24 10.98
C VAL A 79 -15.61 -4.43 9.69
N GLU A 80 -14.79 -3.38 9.73
CA GLU A 80 -14.73 -2.38 8.67
C GLU A 80 -13.71 -2.69 7.58
N LEU A 81 -12.77 -3.62 7.81
CA LEU A 81 -11.78 -4.08 6.83
C LEU A 81 -10.84 -3.00 6.24
N GLY A 82 -10.67 -1.84 6.89
CA GLY A 82 -9.97 -0.69 6.30
C GLY A 82 -8.52 -0.95 5.91
N VAL A 83 -7.75 -1.70 6.71
CA VAL A 83 -6.36 -2.07 6.36
C VAL A 83 -6.34 -3.06 5.21
N ALA A 84 -7.26 -4.03 5.19
CA ALA A 84 -7.41 -4.96 4.08
C ALA A 84 -7.75 -4.22 2.76
N SER A 85 -8.71 -3.30 2.81
CA SER A 85 -9.14 -2.46 1.70
C SER A 85 -8.02 -1.53 1.21
N ALA A 86 -7.28 -0.89 2.12
CA ALA A 86 -6.12 -0.07 1.77
C ALA A 86 -5.03 -0.88 1.02
N LYS A 87 -4.78 -2.14 1.43
CA LYS A 87 -3.88 -3.05 0.71
C LYS A 87 -4.42 -3.43 -0.67
N GLY A 88 -5.75 -3.53 -0.82
CA GLY A 88 -6.43 -3.76 -2.09
C GLY A 88 -6.23 -2.59 -3.06
N ILE A 89 -6.53 -1.38 -2.60
CA ILE A 89 -6.31 -0.13 -3.36
C ILE A 89 -4.83 0.02 -3.73
N PHE A 90 -3.90 -0.22 -2.79
CA PHE A 90 -2.47 -0.20 -3.08
C PHE A 90 -2.08 -1.13 -4.24
N LYS A 91 -2.58 -2.38 -4.24
CA LYS A 91 -2.31 -3.33 -5.33
C LYS A 91 -2.87 -2.84 -6.67
N HIS A 92 -4.03 -2.19 -6.66
CA HIS A 92 -4.61 -1.59 -7.85
C HIS A 92 -3.72 -0.45 -8.37
N LEU A 93 -3.29 0.47 -7.51
CA LEU A 93 -2.37 1.57 -7.88
C LEU A 93 -0.99 1.08 -8.34
N VAL A 94 -0.53 -0.09 -7.88
CA VAL A 94 0.66 -0.77 -8.42
C VAL A 94 0.47 -1.23 -9.87
N LYS A 95 -0.75 -1.61 -10.23
CA LYS A 95 -1.09 -2.13 -11.56
C LYS A 95 -1.49 -1.02 -12.53
N TYR A 96 -2.09 0.06 -12.02
CA TYR A 96 -2.68 1.16 -12.77
C TYR A 96 -2.20 2.50 -12.17
N PRO A 97 -0.97 2.96 -12.49
CA PRO A 97 -0.39 4.19 -11.95
C PRO A 97 -1.22 5.44 -12.29
N GLU A 98 -1.92 5.44 -13.41
CA GLU A 98 -2.82 6.51 -13.84
C GLU A 98 -4.00 6.73 -12.87
N ALA A 99 -4.37 5.71 -12.09
CA ALA A 99 -5.48 5.80 -11.13
C ALA A 99 -5.14 6.62 -9.88
N ILE A 100 -3.89 7.05 -9.67
CA ILE A 100 -3.48 7.86 -8.51
C ILE A 100 -4.38 9.10 -8.34
N THR A 101 -4.76 9.75 -9.44
CA THR A 101 -5.60 10.95 -9.41
C THR A 101 -7.00 10.66 -8.83
N HIS A 102 -7.57 9.49 -9.14
CA HIS A 102 -8.86 9.04 -8.62
C HIS A 102 -8.82 8.69 -7.13
N PHE A 103 -7.63 8.33 -6.61
CA PHE A 103 -7.41 8.01 -5.20
C PHE A 103 -6.78 9.15 -4.40
N SER A 104 -6.85 10.40 -4.87
CA SER A 104 -6.20 11.55 -4.19
C SER A 104 -6.66 11.72 -2.74
N ASP A 105 -7.97 11.60 -2.47
CA ASP A 105 -8.51 11.73 -1.11
C ASP A 105 -8.04 10.57 -0.21
N PHE A 106 -8.05 9.34 -0.73
CA PHE A 106 -7.50 8.18 -0.05
C PHE A 106 -6.02 8.38 0.33
N LEU A 107 -5.20 8.86 -0.61
CA LEU A 107 -3.76 9.04 -0.48
C LEU A 107 -3.38 10.15 0.50
N TYR A 108 -4.02 11.31 0.41
CA TYR A 108 -3.57 12.53 1.09
C TYR A 108 -4.38 12.85 2.36
N HIS A 109 -5.55 12.25 2.52
CA HIS A 109 -6.44 12.51 3.64
C HIS A 109 -6.75 11.24 4.42
N LYS A 110 -7.43 10.25 3.83
CA LYS A 110 -7.95 9.10 4.60
C LYS A 110 -6.87 8.28 5.28
N VAL A 111 -5.83 7.85 4.54
CA VAL A 111 -4.74 7.02 5.11
C VAL A 111 -3.90 7.79 6.14
N PRO A 112 -3.45 9.03 5.87
CA PRO A 112 -2.75 9.82 6.88
C PRO A 112 -3.58 10.08 8.14
N GLU A 113 -4.88 10.34 8.01
CA GLU A 113 -5.73 10.67 9.16
C GLU A 113 -6.08 9.48 10.03
N ILE A 114 -6.38 8.31 9.45
CA ILE A 114 -6.64 7.10 10.23
C ILE A 114 -5.39 6.68 11.01
N LEU A 115 -4.21 6.92 10.44
CA LEU A 115 -2.93 6.68 11.09
C LEU A 115 -2.74 7.62 12.29
N ARG A 116 -2.88 8.93 12.12
CA ARG A 116 -2.81 9.91 13.22
C ARG A 116 -3.84 9.63 14.33
N ALA A 117 -5.06 9.27 13.96
CA ALA A 117 -6.11 8.93 14.92
C ALA A 117 -5.76 7.66 15.71
N SER A 118 -5.20 6.64 15.03
CA SER A 118 -4.75 5.40 15.66
C SER A 118 -3.57 5.63 16.62
N GLU A 119 -2.61 6.47 16.24
CA GLU A 119 -1.49 6.86 17.11
C GLU A 119 -2.00 7.58 18.36
N ARG A 120 -2.86 8.58 18.18
CA ARG A 120 -3.45 9.35 19.29
C ARG A 120 -4.26 8.47 20.24
N PHE A 121 -5.01 7.51 19.71
CA PHE A 121 -5.73 6.54 20.53
C PHE A 121 -4.77 5.69 21.39
N LEU A 122 -3.68 5.20 20.79
CA LEU A 122 -2.71 4.37 21.49
C LEU A 122 -1.93 5.17 22.54
N SER A 123 -1.58 6.42 22.27
CA SER A 123 -0.88 7.27 23.24
C SER A 123 -1.72 7.53 24.49
N ILE A 124 -3.01 7.90 24.32
CA ILE A 124 -3.93 8.11 25.44
C ILE A 124 -4.08 6.83 26.29
N LYS A 125 -4.13 5.67 25.61
CA LYS A 125 -4.23 4.38 26.29
C LYS A 125 -2.97 4.02 27.09
N GLU A 126 -1.80 4.44 26.63
CA GLU A 126 -0.52 4.23 27.31
C GLU A 126 -0.39 5.07 28.58
N ASP A 127 -0.93 6.29 28.57
CA ASP A 127 -0.92 7.22 29.72
C ASP A 127 -1.78 6.74 30.91
N LYS A 128 -2.63 5.70 30.73
CA LYS A 128 -3.51 5.11 31.75
C LYS A 128 -4.42 6.09 32.50
N LEU A 129 -4.70 7.25 31.90
CA LEU A 129 -5.59 8.25 32.46
C LEU A 129 -7.06 7.81 32.26
N SER A 130 -7.88 7.88 33.31
CA SER A 130 -9.25 7.34 33.28
C SER A 130 -10.30 8.31 33.83
N THR A 131 -10.32 9.55 33.30
CA THR A 131 -11.42 10.50 33.57
C THR A 131 -12.56 10.29 32.58
N GLU A 132 -13.75 10.81 32.92
CA GLU A 132 -14.91 10.80 32.03
C GLU A 132 -14.63 11.53 30.71
N GLU A 133 -14.00 12.70 30.79
CA GLU A 133 -13.58 13.51 29.64
C GLU A 133 -12.64 12.74 28.71
N ILE A 134 -11.66 12.01 29.28
CA ILE A 134 -10.71 11.20 28.51
C ILE A 134 -11.41 10.00 27.87
N THR A 135 -12.39 9.41 28.56
CA THR A 135 -13.19 8.31 28.02
C THR A 135 -14.02 8.79 26.82
N LEU A 136 -14.67 9.95 26.93
CA LEU A 136 -15.43 10.58 25.84
C LEU A 136 -14.53 10.90 24.64
N ALA A 137 -13.38 11.53 24.88
CA ALA A 137 -12.41 11.84 23.83
C ALA A 137 -11.89 10.57 23.12
N THR A 138 -11.60 9.52 23.89
CA THR A 138 -11.14 8.23 23.36
C THR A 138 -12.21 7.56 22.48
N ASN A 139 -13.47 7.62 22.90
CA ASN A 139 -14.59 7.10 22.11
C ASN A 139 -14.79 7.89 20.81
N GLY A 140 -14.61 9.22 20.86
CA GLY A 140 -14.63 10.08 19.68
C GLY A 140 -13.55 9.68 18.67
N ILE A 141 -12.31 9.46 19.14
CA ILE A 141 -11.21 9.01 18.27
C ILE A 141 -11.50 7.63 17.66
N LEU A 142 -12.01 6.68 18.44
CA LEU A 142 -12.40 5.36 17.92
C LEU A 142 -13.51 5.46 16.87
N SER A 143 -14.45 6.40 17.03
CA SER A 143 -15.49 6.69 16.04
C SER A 143 -14.89 7.22 14.73
N THR A 144 -13.95 8.17 14.81
CA THR A 144 -13.22 8.68 13.65
C THR A 144 -12.45 7.57 12.92
N ILE A 145 -11.76 6.69 13.65
CA ILE A 145 -11.05 5.54 13.06
C ILE A 145 -12.04 4.63 12.33
N ARG A 146 -13.21 4.37 12.91
CA ARG A 146 -14.25 3.55 12.26
C ARG A 146 -14.74 4.18 10.95
N VAL A 147 -15.12 5.45 10.98
CA VAL A 147 -15.63 6.16 9.79
C VAL A 147 -14.57 6.22 8.68
N LEU A 148 -13.32 6.48 9.02
CA LEU A 148 -12.23 6.46 8.03
C LEU A 148 -11.99 5.06 7.48
N SER A 149 -12.07 4.03 8.32
CA SER A 149 -11.92 2.64 7.91
C SER A 149 -13.03 2.20 6.95
N GLU A 150 -14.28 2.52 7.29
CA GLU A 150 -15.46 2.30 6.45
C GLU A 150 -15.31 3.03 5.11
N SER A 151 -14.94 4.31 5.13
CA SER A 151 -14.76 5.11 3.92
C SER A 151 -13.65 4.60 3.01
N ILE A 152 -12.57 4.02 3.56
CA ILE A 152 -11.53 3.35 2.78
C ILE A 152 -12.06 2.06 2.15
N THR A 153 -12.92 1.33 2.86
CA THR A 153 -13.58 0.13 2.34
C THR A 153 -14.57 0.47 1.24
N ASP A 154 -15.35 1.53 1.37
CA ASP A 154 -16.23 2.02 0.30
C ASP A 154 -15.45 2.34 -0.99
N ASP A 155 -14.28 2.99 -0.88
CA ASP A 155 -13.43 3.27 -2.05
C ASP A 155 -12.96 1.97 -2.72
N TYR A 156 -12.62 0.96 -1.93
CA TYR A 156 -12.20 -0.34 -2.43
C TYR A 156 -13.35 -1.12 -3.07
N GLU A 157 -14.54 -1.10 -2.48
CA GLU A 157 -15.72 -1.77 -3.01
C GLU A 157 -16.17 -1.16 -4.34
N LYS A 158 -16.16 0.18 -4.45
CA LYS A 158 -16.41 0.88 -5.72
C LYS A 158 -15.45 0.42 -6.80
N LEU A 159 -14.16 0.37 -6.50
CA LEU A 159 -13.13 -0.13 -7.41
C LEU A 159 -13.37 -1.57 -7.87
N VAL A 160 -13.81 -2.45 -6.96
CA VAL A 160 -14.11 -3.86 -7.30
C VAL A 160 -15.38 -3.96 -8.14
N SER A 161 -16.39 -3.14 -7.85
CA SER A 161 -17.64 -3.09 -8.60
C SER A 161 -17.43 -2.61 -10.03
N GLU A 162 -16.74 -1.49 -10.21
CA GLU A 162 -16.42 -0.92 -11.53
C GLU A 162 -15.64 -1.92 -12.41
N ALA A 163 -14.65 -2.60 -11.83
CA ALA A 163 -13.90 -3.64 -12.53
C ALA A 163 -14.79 -4.83 -12.94
N SER A 164 -15.78 -5.18 -12.12
CA SER A 164 -16.72 -6.27 -12.41
C SER A 164 -17.70 -5.90 -13.53
N GLU A 165 -18.19 -4.66 -13.52
CA GLU A 165 -19.08 -4.13 -14.57
C GLU A 165 -18.38 -4.07 -15.94
N GLU A 166 -17.14 -3.57 -15.98
CA GLU A 166 -16.35 -3.48 -17.22
C GLU A 166 -16.14 -4.86 -17.87
N ILE A 167 -15.85 -5.89 -17.07
CA ILE A 167 -15.71 -7.27 -17.53
C ILE A 167 -17.04 -7.77 -18.13
N SER A 168 -18.16 -7.46 -17.48
CA SER A 168 -19.49 -7.89 -17.93
C SER A 168 -19.90 -7.29 -19.28
N LEU A 169 -19.60 -6.00 -19.49
CA LEU A 169 -19.86 -5.29 -20.74
C LEU A 169 -18.98 -5.80 -21.87
N SER A 170 -17.68 -5.99 -21.59
CA SER A 170 -16.71 -6.53 -22.54
C SER A 170 -17.14 -7.92 -23.04
N LYS A 171 -17.63 -8.78 -22.13
CA LYS A 171 -18.16 -10.11 -22.50
C LYS A 171 -19.37 -10.02 -23.44
N LYS A 172 -20.34 -9.15 -23.14
CA LYS A 172 -21.53 -8.95 -23.99
C LYS A 172 -21.17 -8.45 -25.39
N LEU A 173 -20.17 -7.58 -25.51
CA LEU A 173 -19.71 -7.05 -26.80
C LEU A 173 -19.03 -8.13 -27.65
N VAL A 174 -18.24 -9.01 -27.03
CA VAL A 174 -17.61 -10.16 -27.70
C VAL A 174 -18.67 -11.16 -28.18
N GLU A 175 -19.68 -11.47 -27.36
CA GLU A 175 -20.77 -12.37 -27.73
C GLU A 175 -21.60 -11.84 -28.91
N ARG A 176 -21.85 -10.52 -28.98
CA ARG A 176 -22.54 -9.89 -30.12
C ARG A 176 -21.72 -9.82 -31.42
N LYS A 177 -20.39 -9.90 -31.34
CA LYS A 177 -19.50 -9.84 -32.51
C LYS A 177 -19.24 -11.22 -33.13
N ASN A 178 -19.48 -12.28 -32.36
CA ASN A 178 -19.24 -13.67 -32.76
C ASN A 178 -20.52 -14.44 -33.10
N GLY A 179 -21.69 -13.78 -33.07
CA GLY A 179 -22.98 -14.30 -33.55
C GLY A 179 -23.48 -13.46 -34.70
#